data_AF-A0A0K0Y456-F1
#
_entry.id   AF-A0A0K0Y456-F1
#
_cell.length_a   1.000
_cell.length_b   1.000
_cell.length_c   1.000
_cell.angle_alpha   90.00
_cell.angle_beta   90.00
_cell.angle_gamma   90.00
#
_symmetry.space_group_name_H-M   'P 1'
#
loop_
_entity.id
_entity.type
_entity.pdbx_description
1 polymer ?
#
loop_
_entity_poly.entity_id
_entity_poly.type
_entity_poly.pdbx_seq_one_letter_code
_entity_poly.pdbx_strand_id
1 'polypeptide(L)'
;MEQRLIDPFQRAITYLRVSVTDRCDFRCVYCMSENMTFLPKKDLLTLEELDRLCSSFVRLGVEKLRITGGEPLVRRGIMTFFDAMTRHLDSGALKELTLTTNGSQLEKYADDLYAAGVRRINVSLDTLDDDKFAKITRWGRLPQVMRGIDAAQRAGLRVKINAVALADFNESELFTMQAWCAERDIDLTFIEVMPMGDIGNEDRITQYWSLKDLRARLEERFTVTDLAETTGGPARYIRLEETGQKIGLITPMSHNFCESCNRVRITCTGEIYTCLGQEGHSDLRAPLRASEDDAHLETAIRAAIGLKPKGHDFDYSRQSVDGQVSRHMSHTGG
;
A
#
# COMPACT_ATOMS: atom_id res chain seq x y z
N MET A 1 -8.24 24.35 19.33
CA MET A 1 -7.05 24.42 18.43
C MET A 1 -6.22 23.13 18.50
N GLU A 2 -6.87 21.97 18.69
CA GLU A 2 -6.23 20.68 19.03
C GLU A 2 -6.65 19.53 18.07
N GLN A 3 -6.96 19.88 16.82
CA GLN A 3 -7.63 18.96 15.90
C GLN A 3 -6.70 18.01 15.13
N ARG A 4 -5.38 18.25 15.08
CA ARG A 4 -4.48 17.42 14.25
C ARG A 4 -3.75 16.37 15.08
N LEU A 5 -3.64 15.16 14.53
CA LEU A 5 -2.73 14.13 15.03
C LEU A 5 -1.29 14.53 14.74
N ILE A 6 -0.57 14.90 15.79
CA ILE A 6 0.87 15.20 15.74
C ILE A 6 1.57 14.22 16.66
N ASP A 7 2.63 13.60 16.16
CA ASP A 7 3.42 12.66 16.94
C ASP A 7 4.50 13.35 17.80
N PRO A 8 5.24 12.62 18.65
CA PRO A 8 6.28 13.19 19.51
C PRO A 8 7.43 13.90 18.77
N PHE A 9 7.55 13.67 17.46
CA PHE A 9 8.59 14.22 16.59
C PHE A 9 8.06 15.34 15.70
N GLN A 10 6.90 15.91 16.03
CA GLN A 10 6.25 17.02 15.30
C GLN A 10 5.85 16.67 13.86
N ARG A 11 5.62 15.39 13.56
CA ARG A 11 5.10 14.96 12.26
C ARG A 11 3.58 14.91 12.33
N ALA A 12 2.93 15.63 11.42
CA ALA A 12 1.47 15.54 11.26
C ALA A 12 1.09 14.23 10.58
N ILE A 13 0.17 13.48 11.18
CA ILE A 13 -0.35 12.23 10.63
C ILE A 13 -1.55 12.54 9.74
N THR A 14 -1.28 12.66 8.44
CA THR A 14 -2.28 13.03 7.43
C THR A 14 -2.69 11.87 6.54
N TYR A 15 -2.07 10.69 6.70
CA TYR A 15 -2.26 9.56 5.82
C TYR A 15 -2.51 8.26 6.59
N LEU A 16 -3.73 7.72 6.46
CA LEU A 16 -4.11 6.45 7.04
C LEU A 16 -4.19 5.35 5.96
N ARG A 17 -3.59 4.20 6.25
CA ARG A 17 -3.73 2.98 5.45
C ARG A 17 -4.57 1.97 6.21
N VAL A 18 -5.62 1.46 5.58
CA VAL A 18 -6.62 0.60 6.23
C VAL A 18 -6.70 -0.73 5.51
N SER A 19 -6.29 -1.79 6.21
CA SER A 19 -6.53 -3.16 5.80
C SER A 19 -7.98 -3.52 6.08
N VAL A 20 -8.76 -3.80 5.04
CA VAL A 20 -10.18 -4.14 5.19
C VAL A 20 -10.39 -5.65 5.27
N THR A 21 -9.42 -6.47 4.92
CA THR A 21 -9.56 -7.92 5.01
C THR A 21 -8.19 -8.58 5.06
N ASP A 22 -8.13 -9.76 5.65
CA ASP A 22 -6.99 -10.67 5.60
C ASP A 22 -7.01 -11.59 4.38
N ARG A 23 -8.14 -11.63 3.64
CA ARG A 23 -8.33 -12.52 2.49
C ARG A 23 -7.76 -11.93 1.21
N CYS A 24 -7.15 -12.78 0.41
CA CYS A 24 -6.67 -12.47 -0.93
C CYS A 24 -7.04 -13.63 -1.87
N ASP A 25 -7.34 -13.33 -3.13
CA ASP A 25 -7.52 -14.32 -4.18
C ASP A 25 -6.18 -14.76 -4.81
N PHE A 26 -5.08 -14.08 -4.52
CA PHE A 26 -3.70 -14.50 -4.86
C PHE A 26 -2.94 -15.03 -3.64
N ARG A 27 -1.80 -15.68 -3.89
CA ARG A 27 -0.86 -16.19 -2.86
C ARG A 27 0.57 -15.82 -3.24
N CYS A 28 0.83 -14.52 -3.38
CA CYS A 28 2.14 -14.07 -3.83
C CYS A 28 3.25 -14.53 -2.87
N VAL A 29 4.32 -15.09 -3.43
CA VAL A 29 5.40 -15.76 -2.68
C VAL A 29 6.04 -14.86 -1.62
N TYR A 30 6.14 -13.56 -1.88
CA TYR A 30 6.75 -12.58 -0.97
C TYR A 30 5.76 -11.93 0.02
N CYS A 31 4.46 -12.26 -0.06
CA CYS A 31 3.39 -11.57 0.66
C CYS A 31 2.63 -12.48 1.62
N MET A 32 2.18 -13.63 1.13
CA MET A 32 1.24 -14.51 1.83
C MET A 32 1.66 -15.97 1.65
N SER A 33 1.72 -16.71 2.76
CA SER A 33 1.89 -18.16 2.73
C SER A 33 0.78 -18.80 1.90
N GLU A 34 1.13 -19.84 1.13
CA GLU A 34 0.20 -20.56 0.25
C GLU A 34 -0.98 -21.14 1.05
N ASN A 35 -0.67 -21.79 2.18
CA ASN A 35 -1.62 -22.39 3.10
C ASN A 35 -1.93 -21.43 4.27
N MET A 36 -2.75 -20.41 4.00
CA MET A 36 -3.15 -19.42 5.01
C MET A 36 -4.42 -19.85 5.75
N THR A 37 -4.39 -19.78 7.09
CA THR A 37 -5.61 -19.85 7.91
C THR A 37 -6.17 -18.44 8.09
N PHE A 38 -7.31 -18.16 7.45
CA PHE A 38 -7.95 -16.86 7.57
C PHE A 38 -8.68 -16.70 8.91
N LEU A 39 -8.74 -15.45 9.36
CA LEU A 39 -9.46 -15.06 10.56
C LEU A 39 -10.97 -15.34 10.43
N PRO A 40 -11.61 -15.80 11.51
CA PRO A 40 -13.05 -15.85 11.60
C PRO A 40 -13.68 -14.48 11.30
N LYS A 41 -14.79 -14.46 10.56
CA LYS A 41 -15.45 -13.20 10.17
C LYS A 41 -15.82 -12.31 11.36
N LYS A 42 -16.13 -12.90 12.52
CA LYS A 42 -16.47 -12.20 13.77
C LYS A 42 -15.32 -11.37 14.35
N ASP A 43 -14.09 -11.72 14.00
CA ASP A 43 -12.89 -11.06 14.53
C ASP A 43 -12.49 -9.84 13.69
N LEU A 44 -13.01 -9.74 12.47
CA LEU A 44 -12.84 -8.58 11.60
C LEU A 44 -13.76 -7.44 12.04
N LEU A 45 -13.29 -6.21 11.80
CA LEU A 45 -14.16 -5.03 11.88
C LEU A 45 -15.23 -5.09 10.79
N THR A 46 -16.48 -4.78 11.12
CA THR A 46 -17.57 -4.62 10.14
C THR A 46 -17.33 -3.41 9.22
N LEU A 47 -18.13 -3.25 8.15
CA LEU A 47 -17.93 -2.11 7.24
C LEU A 47 -18.33 -0.80 7.92
N GLU A 48 -19.33 -0.86 8.80
CA GLU A 48 -19.80 0.23 9.65
C GLU A 48 -18.76 0.60 10.71
N GLU A 49 -18.13 -0.40 11.33
CA GLU A 49 -17.01 -0.20 12.26
C GLU A 49 -15.81 0.45 11.56
N LEU A 50 -15.47 0.00 10.34
CA LEU A 50 -14.41 0.62 9.54
C LEU A 50 -14.76 2.06 9.15
N ASP A 51 -16.00 2.32 8.74
CA ASP A 51 -16.48 3.67 8.43
C ASP A 51 -16.32 4.60 9.64
N ARG A 52 -16.84 4.18 10.80
CA ARG A 52 -16.74 4.94 12.05
C ARG A 52 -15.28 5.20 12.43
N LEU A 53 -14.43 4.18 12.36
CA LEU A 53 -13.00 4.30 12.64
C LEU A 53 -12.30 5.30 11.70
N CYS A 54 -12.51 5.17 10.39
CA CYS A 54 -11.93 6.09 9.40
C CYS A 54 -12.43 7.52 9.59
N SER A 55 -13.71 7.68 9.94
CA SER A 55 -14.32 8.99 10.22
C SER A 55 -13.67 9.69 11.41
N SER A 56 -13.33 8.95 12.48
CA SER A 56 -12.57 9.49 13.61
C SER A 56 -11.20 10.00 13.17
N PHE A 57 -10.47 9.24 12.34
CA PHE A 57 -9.20 9.70 11.80
C PHE A 57 -9.33 10.96 10.93
N VAL A 58 -10.36 11.03 10.08
CA VAL A 58 -10.62 12.21 9.24
C VAL A 58 -10.90 13.45 10.10
N ARG A 59 -11.73 13.34 11.15
CA ARG A 59 -11.95 14.44 12.11
C ARG A 59 -10.69 14.87 12.84
N LEU A 60 -9.77 13.94 13.06
CA LEU A 60 -8.47 14.17 13.68
C LEU A 60 -7.38 14.64 12.68
N GLY A 61 -7.76 14.99 11.44
CA GLY A 61 -6.90 15.65 10.46
C GLY A 61 -6.24 14.72 9.44
N VAL A 62 -6.67 13.47 9.32
CA VAL A 62 -6.28 12.61 8.19
C VAL A 62 -6.95 13.11 6.92
N GLU A 63 -6.15 13.40 5.90
CA GLU A 63 -6.61 13.93 4.62
C GLU A 63 -6.54 12.89 3.50
N LYS A 64 -5.82 11.77 3.71
CA LYS A 64 -5.66 10.70 2.73
C LYS A 64 -5.99 9.33 3.34
N LEU A 65 -6.84 8.58 2.64
CA LEU A 65 -7.17 7.21 2.97
C LEU A 65 -6.70 6.28 1.86
N ARG A 66 -5.90 5.27 2.22
CA ARG A 66 -5.54 4.16 1.32
C ARG A 66 -6.16 2.86 1.81
N ILE A 67 -7.06 2.33 1.01
CA ILE A 67 -7.72 1.05 1.25
C ILE A 67 -6.88 -0.08 0.67
N THR A 68 -6.65 -1.11 1.48
CA THR A 68 -5.77 -2.25 1.21
C THR A 68 -6.27 -3.46 2.03
N GLY A 69 -5.50 -4.54 2.12
CA GLY A 69 -5.84 -5.74 2.87
C GLY A 69 -4.88 -6.89 2.57
N GLY A 70 -5.44 -8.09 2.44
CA GLY A 70 -5.12 -8.95 1.30
C GLY A 70 -5.58 -8.26 0.01
N GLU A 71 -6.67 -8.75 -0.60
CA GLU A 71 -7.32 -8.08 -1.74
C GLU A 71 -8.60 -7.38 -1.27
N PRO A 72 -8.68 -6.04 -1.24
CA PRO A 72 -9.86 -5.33 -0.74
C PRO A 72 -11.15 -5.70 -1.46
N LEU A 73 -11.07 -5.90 -2.78
CA LEU A 73 -12.24 -6.12 -3.61
C LEU A 73 -12.85 -7.52 -3.47
N VAL A 74 -12.19 -8.45 -2.75
CA VAL A 74 -12.81 -9.73 -2.35
C VAL A 74 -13.70 -9.60 -1.11
N ARG A 75 -13.62 -8.50 -0.35
CA ARG A 75 -14.48 -8.28 0.81
C ARG A 75 -15.91 -8.03 0.35
N ARG A 76 -16.82 -8.91 0.74
CA ARG A 76 -18.25 -8.79 0.39
C ARG A 76 -18.80 -7.45 0.87
N GLY A 77 -19.49 -6.76 -0.04
CA GLY A 77 -20.14 -5.48 0.25
C GLY A 77 -19.19 -4.29 0.32
N ILE A 78 -17.90 -4.43 -0.02
CA ILE A 78 -16.91 -3.36 0.15
C ILE A 78 -17.31 -2.02 -0.48
N MET A 79 -18.10 -2.00 -1.56
CA MET A 79 -18.58 -0.76 -2.15
C MET A 79 -19.41 0.09 -1.19
N THR A 80 -20.15 -0.50 -0.24
CA THR A 80 -20.90 0.29 0.75
C THR A 80 -19.98 1.14 1.63
N PHE A 81 -18.74 0.68 1.86
CA PHE A 81 -17.74 1.49 2.56
C PHE A 81 -17.21 2.63 1.68
N PHE A 82 -16.94 2.37 0.39
CA PHE A 82 -16.52 3.42 -0.54
C PHE A 82 -17.59 4.50 -0.70
N ASP A 83 -18.85 4.09 -0.88
CA ASP A 83 -20.01 4.99 -0.97
C ASP A 83 -20.17 5.83 0.31
N ALA A 84 -19.99 5.20 1.48
CA ALA A 84 -20.03 5.91 2.75
C ALA A 84 -18.92 6.97 2.83
N MET A 85 -17.69 6.66 2.39
CA MET A 85 -16.55 7.59 2.43
C MET A 85 -16.72 8.80 1.51
N THR A 86 -17.57 8.73 0.48
CA THR A 86 -17.83 9.85 -0.46
C THR A 86 -18.21 11.14 0.27
N ARG A 87 -18.97 11.07 1.38
CA ARG A 87 -19.32 12.25 2.18
C ARG A 87 -18.12 13.05 2.69
N HIS A 88 -17.00 12.38 2.96
CA HIS A 88 -15.76 13.03 3.41
C HIS A 88 -15.02 13.67 2.24
N LEU A 89 -15.13 13.10 1.03
CA LEU A 89 -14.62 13.73 -0.20
C LEU A 89 -15.44 14.98 -0.54
N ASP A 90 -16.77 14.87 -0.52
CA ASP A 90 -17.69 15.96 -0.88
C ASP A 90 -17.56 17.18 0.05
N SER A 91 -17.37 16.93 1.34
CA SER A 91 -17.11 17.98 2.33
C SER A 91 -15.70 18.58 2.25
N GLY A 92 -14.79 17.96 1.49
CA GLY A 92 -13.38 18.34 1.41
C GLY A 92 -12.53 17.98 2.63
N ALA A 93 -13.10 17.28 3.62
CA ALA A 93 -12.37 16.79 4.79
C ALA A 93 -11.33 15.73 4.39
N LEU A 94 -11.70 14.86 3.45
CA LEU A 94 -10.81 13.92 2.80
C LEU A 94 -10.42 14.47 1.42
N LYS A 95 -9.12 14.57 1.17
CA LYS A 95 -8.58 15.02 -0.13
C LYS A 95 -8.39 13.88 -1.11
N GLU A 96 -8.16 12.67 -0.61
CA GLU A 96 -7.83 11.52 -1.46
C GLU A 96 -8.31 10.21 -0.83
N LEU A 97 -9.10 9.46 -1.61
CA LEU A 97 -9.44 8.06 -1.35
C LEU A 97 -8.82 7.21 -2.47
N THR A 98 -7.90 6.32 -2.09
CA THR A 98 -7.12 5.51 -3.04
C THR A 98 -7.21 4.04 -2.68
N LEU A 99 -7.33 3.17 -3.69
CA LEU A 99 -7.31 1.72 -3.55
C LEU A 99 -5.94 1.16 -3.93
N THR A 100 -5.39 0.24 -3.13
CA THR A 100 -4.34 -0.70 -3.57
C THR A 100 -4.97 -2.06 -3.80
N THR A 101 -4.77 -2.64 -4.98
CA THR A 101 -5.37 -3.92 -5.40
C THR A 101 -4.38 -4.71 -6.26
N ASN A 102 -4.55 -6.02 -6.36
CA ASN A 102 -3.89 -6.85 -7.36
C ASN A 102 -4.54 -6.74 -8.76
N GLY A 103 -5.67 -6.05 -8.87
CA GLY A 103 -6.37 -5.74 -10.12
C GLY A 103 -7.33 -6.81 -10.62
N SER A 104 -7.39 -8.00 -10.00
CA SER A 104 -8.18 -9.15 -10.48
C SER A 104 -9.69 -8.87 -10.52
N GLN A 105 -10.19 -7.99 -9.64
CA GLN A 105 -11.61 -7.66 -9.49
C GLN A 105 -11.97 -6.31 -10.13
N LEU A 106 -11.02 -5.58 -10.73
CA LEU A 106 -11.27 -4.25 -11.27
C LEU A 106 -12.27 -4.25 -12.42
N GLU A 107 -12.29 -5.30 -13.24
CA GLU A 107 -13.28 -5.44 -14.33
C GLU A 107 -14.72 -5.35 -13.82
N LYS A 108 -14.95 -5.76 -12.57
CA LYS A 108 -16.26 -5.70 -11.92
C LYS A 108 -16.54 -4.36 -11.21
N TYR A 109 -15.53 -3.74 -10.61
CA TYR A 109 -15.74 -2.62 -9.66
C TYR A 109 -15.20 -1.26 -10.13
N ALA A 110 -14.51 -1.17 -11.27
CA ALA A 110 -13.88 0.07 -11.72
C ALA A 110 -14.86 1.24 -11.85
N ASP A 111 -16.03 1.02 -12.46
CA ASP A 111 -17.05 2.05 -12.63
C ASP A 111 -17.61 2.52 -11.28
N ASP A 112 -17.96 1.58 -10.39
CA ASP A 112 -18.49 1.90 -9.05
C ASP A 112 -17.45 2.65 -8.20
N LEU A 113 -16.16 2.27 -8.28
CA LEU A 113 -15.07 2.97 -7.59
C LEU A 113 -14.96 4.43 -8.06
N TYR A 114 -15.01 4.65 -9.38
CA TYR A 114 -14.97 6.00 -9.93
C TYR A 114 -16.19 6.83 -9.51
N ALA A 115 -17.39 6.22 -9.54
CA ALA A 115 -18.63 6.83 -9.10
C ALA A 115 -18.58 7.23 -7.61
N ALA A 116 -17.96 6.41 -6.76
CA ALA A 116 -17.77 6.70 -5.33
C ALA A 116 -16.72 7.80 -5.03
N GLY A 117 -16.09 8.39 -6.07
CA GLY A 117 -15.13 9.48 -5.93
C GLY A 117 -13.67 9.05 -5.93
N VAL A 118 -13.37 7.76 -6.10
CA VAL A 118 -11.97 7.32 -6.30
C VAL A 118 -11.48 7.87 -7.64
N ARG A 119 -10.28 8.43 -7.65
CA ARG A 119 -9.66 8.98 -8.87
C ARG A 119 -8.35 8.29 -9.24
N ARG A 120 -7.70 7.65 -8.27
CA ARG A 120 -6.42 6.98 -8.44
C ARG A 120 -6.47 5.60 -7.79
N ILE A 121 -5.89 4.63 -8.46
CA ILE A 121 -5.68 3.29 -7.91
C ILE A 121 -4.22 2.87 -8.10
N ASN A 122 -3.76 2.02 -7.19
CA ASN A 122 -2.48 1.35 -7.27
C ASN A 122 -2.71 -0.13 -7.55
N VAL A 123 -2.20 -0.62 -8.67
CA VAL A 123 -2.25 -2.03 -9.04
C VAL A 123 -0.88 -2.66 -8.81
N SER A 124 -0.83 -3.73 -8.03
CA SER A 124 0.40 -4.50 -7.84
C SER A 124 0.60 -5.46 -9.03
N LEU A 125 1.67 -5.27 -9.79
CA LEU A 125 1.99 -6.07 -10.98
C LEU A 125 3.51 -6.10 -11.17
N ASP A 126 4.11 -7.28 -10.99
CA ASP A 126 5.58 -7.44 -10.94
C ASP A 126 6.20 -7.90 -12.26
N THR A 127 5.39 -8.31 -13.25
CA THR A 127 5.84 -8.86 -14.54
C THR A 127 4.71 -8.78 -15.56
N LEU A 128 5.05 -8.69 -16.85
CA LEU A 128 4.12 -8.75 -17.98
C LEU A 128 4.14 -10.13 -18.68
N ASP A 129 4.90 -11.07 -18.14
CA ASP A 129 4.98 -12.44 -18.61
C ASP A 129 4.01 -13.34 -17.83
N ASP A 130 3.12 -14.03 -18.56
CA ASP A 130 2.06 -14.86 -17.98
C ASP A 130 2.61 -15.99 -17.08
N ASP A 131 3.72 -16.63 -17.47
CA ASP A 131 4.30 -17.76 -16.73
C ASP A 131 4.99 -17.29 -15.45
N LYS A 132 5.77 -16.20 -15.53
CA LYS A 132 6.36 -15.54 -14.36
C LYS A 132 5.27 -15.03 -13.41
N PHE A 133 4.20 -14.44 -13.95
CA PHE A 133 3.08 -13.96 -13.16
C PHE A 133 2.41 -15.09 -12.39
N ALA A 134 2.14 -16.22 -13.05
CA ALA A 134 1.58 -17.40 -12.42
C ALA A 134 2.51 -17.94 -11.32
N LYS A 135 3.83 -18.01 -11.56
CA LYS A 135 4.81 -18.43 -10.55
C LYS A 135 4.81 -17.54 -9.31
N ILE A 136 4.91 -16.22 -9.50
CA ILE A 136 5.05 -15.28 -8.38
C ILE A 136 3.76 -15.11 -7.58
N THR A 137 2.59 -15.16 -8.23
CA THR A 137 1.28 -14.98 -7.59
C THR A 137 0.59 -16.29 -7.18
N ARG A 138 1.09 -17.42 -7.68
CA ARG A 138 0.52 -18.78 -7.64
C ARG A 138 -0.84 -18.89 -8.34
N TRP A 139 -1.89 -18.30 -7.78
CA TRP A 139 -3.26 -18.42 -8.28
C TRP A 139 -3.71 -17.25 -9.16
N GLY A 140 -2.83 -16.27 -9.37
CA GLY A 140 -3.15 -15.12 -10.21
C GLY A 140 -3.20 -15.47 -11.68
N ARG A 141 -4.00 -14.69 -12.41
CA ARG A 141 -4.12 -14.78 -13.88
C ARG A 141 -3.87 -13.41 -14.50
N LEU A 142 -2.76 -13.26 -15.21
CA LEU A 142 -2.38 -11.98 -15.80
C LEU A 142 -3.46 -11.44 -16.77
N PRO A 143 -4.08 -12.23 -17.66
CA PRO A 143 -5.13 -11.73 -18.54
C PRO A 143 -6.33 -11.11 -17.80
N GLN A 144 -6.64 -11.60 -16.59
CA GLN A 144 -7.70 -11.04 -15.76
C GLN A 144 -7.31 -9.67 -15.19
N VAL A 145 -6.06 -9.53 -14.71
CA VAL A 145 -5.53 -8.25 -14.22
C VAL A 145 -5.47 -7.22 -15.35
N MET A 146 -5.05 -7.63 -16.55
CA MET A 146 -4.99 -6.76 -17.72
C MET A 146 -6.37 -6.21 -18.11
N ARG A 147 -7.41 -7.06 -18.17
CA ARG A 147 -8.79 -6.59 -18.38
C ARG A 147 -9.27 -5.65 -17.27
N GLY A 148 -8.85 -5.92 -16.03
CA GLY A 148 -9.12 -5.05 -14.89
C GLY A 148 -8.49 -3.66 -15.03
N ILE A 149 -7.23 -3.59 -15.48
CA ILE A 149 -6.53 -2.33 -15.78
C ILE A 149 -7.24 -1.60 -16.92
N ASP A 150 -7.62 -2.31 -17.99
CA ASP A 150 -8.37 -1.71 -19.09
C ASP A 150 -9.71 -1.11 -18.61
N ALA A 151 -10.43 -1.83 -17.74
CA ALA A 151 -11.68 -1.34 -17.15
C ALA A 151 -11.46 -0.09 -16.29
N ALA A 152 -10.41 -0.08 -15.46
CA ALA A 152 -10.06 1.08 -14.64
C ALA A 152 -9.75 2.31 -15.50
N GLN A 153 -8.97 2.17 -16.57
CA GLN A 153 -8.67 3.27 -17.49
C GLN A 153 -9.94 3.76 -18.21
N ARG A 154 -10.80 2.85 -18.67
CA ARG A 154 -12.09 3.20 -19.31
C ARG A 154 -13.02 3.97 -18.36
N ALA A 155 -13.07 3.59 -17.09
CA ALA A 155 -13.84 4.29 -16.06
C ALA A 155 -13.27 5.70 -15.75
N GLY A 156 -12.05 6.01 -16.21
CA GLY A 156 -11.39 7.29 -15.96
C GLY A 156 -10.49 7.31 -14.72
N LEU A 157 -10.20 6.15 -14.11
CA LEU A 157 -9.26 6.04 -13.00
C LEU A 157 -7.82 6.23 -13.49
N ARG A 158 -7.03 7.04 -12.78
CA ARG A 158 -5.58 7.08 -12.97
C ARG A 158 -4.96 5.83 -12.36
N VAL A 159 -4.40 4.97 -13.22
CA VAL A 159 -3.77 3.72 -12.81
C VAL A 159 -2.29 3.97 -12.53
N LYS A 160 -1.82 3.47 -11.39
CA LYS A 160 -0.41 3.39 -11.05
C LYS A 160 -0.02 1.94 -10.84
N ILE A 161 0.99 1.45 -11.55
CA ILE A 161 1.62 0.16 -11.26
C ILE A 161 2.66 0.32 -10.15
N ASN A 162 2.55 -0.55 -9.16
CA ASN A 162 3.59 -0.81 -8.18
C ASN A 162 4.20 -2.18 -8.50
N ALA A 163 5.50 -2.21 -8.79
CA ALA A 163 6.25 -3.43 -9.01
C ALA A 163 7.34 -3.56 -7.94
N VAL A 164 7.45 -4.73 -7.32
CA VAL A 164 8.59 -5.05 -6.46
C VAL A 164 9.79 -5.37 -7.36
N ALA A 165 10.91 -4.70 -7.12
CA ALA A 165 12.16 -4.97 -7.83
C ALA A 165 12.76 -6.27 -7.31
N LEU A 166 12.73 -7.32 -8.13
CA LEU A 166 13.13 -8.68 -7.77
C LEU A 166 14.31 -9.12 -8.64
N ALA A 167 15.44 -9.41 -7.98
CA ALA A 167 16.64 -9.89 -8.65
C ALA A 167 16.39 -11.22 -9.37
N ASP A 168 17.01 -11.40 -10.54
CA ASP A 168 16.88 -12.58 -11.42
C ASP A 168 15.42 -12.91 -11.83
N PHE A 169 14.48 -11.98 -11.63
CA PHE A 169 13.06 -12.18 -11.95
C PHE A 169 12.56 -11.16 -12.97
N ASN A 170 12.47 -9.89 -12.60
CA ASN A 170 11.90 -8.84 -13.47
C ASN A 170 12.92 -7.80 -13.96
N GLU A 171 14.21 -7.98 -13.67
CA GLU A 171 15.30 -7.13 -14.20
C GLU A 171 15.30 -7.06 -15.74
N SER A 172 15.14 -8.24 -16.37
CA SER A 172 15.08 -8.37 -17.83
C SER A 172 13.85 -7.68 -18.46
N GLU A 173 12.81 -7.42 -17.66
CA GLU A 173 11.57 -6.79 -18.11
C GLU A 173 11.53 -5.28 -17.82
N LEU A 174 12.58 -4.69 -17.21
CA LEU A 174 12.62 -3.28 -16.83
C LEU A 174 12.13 -2.35 -17.95
N PHE A 175 12.71 -2.47 -19.14
CA PHE A 175 12.37 -1.62 -20.28
C PHE A 175 11.03 -1.98 -20.90
N THR A 176 10.65 -3.27 -20.88
CA THR A 176 9.36 -3.72 -21.38
C THR A 176 8.23 -3.12 -20.52
N MET A 177 8.36 -3.19 -19.20
CA MET A 177 7.36 -2.64 -18.27
C MET A 177 7.37 -1.11 -18.28
N GLN A 178 8.54 -0.49 -18.37
CA GLN A 178 8.70 0.96 -18.53
C GLN A 178 7.99 1.46 -19.79
N ALA A 179 8.27 0.87 -20.95
CA ALA A 179 7.66 1.24 -22.22
C ALA A 179 6.14 0.98 -22.23
N TRP A 180 5.70 -0.19 -21.76
CA TRP A 180 4.29 -0.53 -21.67
C TRP A 180 3.50 0.45 -20.78
N CYS A 181 4.06 0.87 -19.65
CA CYS A 181 3.43 1.89 -18.81
C CYS A 181 3.38 3.25 -19.52
N ALA A 182 4.45 3.64 -20.23
CA ALA A 182 4.53 4.91 -20.94
C ALA A 182 3.49 4.99 -22.08
N GLU A 183 3.42 3.95 -22.91
CA GLU A 183 2.49 3.86 -24.04
C GLU A 183 1.02 3.95 -23.62
N ARG A 184 0.72 3.53 -22.40
CA ARG A 184 -0.64 3.47 -21.86
C ARG A 184 -0.98 4.62 -20.91
N ASP A 185 -0.09 5.59 -20.71
CA ASP A 185 -0.25 6.67 -19.72
C ASP A 185 -0.55 6.13 -18.31
N ILE A 186 0.22 5.13 -17.90
CA ILE A 186 0.17 4.49 -16.59
C ILE A 186 1.39 4.93 -15.77
N ASP A 187 1.16 5.37 -14.54
CA ASP A 187 2.25 5.72 -13.63
C ASP A 187 2.99 4.45 -13.19
N LEU A 188 4.33 4.46 -13.19
CA LEU A 188 5.13 3.31 -12.77
C LEU A 188 5.89 3.60 -11.48
N THR A 189 5.94 2.66 -10.55
CA THR A 189 6.79 2.74 -9.36
C THR A 189 7.40 1.41 -9.01
N PHE A 190 8.73 1.42 -8.85
CA PHE A 190 9.49 0.29 -8.34
C PHE A 190 9.68 0.40 -6.83
N ILE A 191 9.64 -0.73 -6.15
CA ILE A 191 9.70 -0.85 -4.68
C ILE A 191 10.78 -1.87 -4.33
N GLU A 192 11.71 -1.53 -3.43
CA GLU A 192 12.64 -2.52 -2.90
C GLU A 192 11.89 -3.58 -2.07
N VAL A 193 12.29 -4.83 -2.21
CA VAL A 193 11.80 -5.90 -1.33
C VAL A 193 12.22 -5.61 0.12
N MET A 194 11.26 -5.74 1.04
CA MET A 194 11.49 -5.57 2.48
C MET A 194 11.51 -6.95 3.19
N PRO A 195 12.32 -7.14 4.24
CA PRO A 195 12.40 -8.41 4.98
C PRO A 195 11.27 -8.54 6.02
N MET A 196 10.03 -8.73 5.56
CA MET A 196 8.84 -8.91 6.43
C MET A 196 8.16 -10.28 6.34
N GLY A 197 8.11 -10.98 7.47
CA GLY A 197 7.54 -12.32 7.63
C GLY A 197 8.51 -13.42 7.23
N ASP A 198 8.49 -14.52 8.00
CA ASP A 198 9.13 -15.78 7.63
C ASP A 198 8.17 -16.56 6.73
N ILE A 199 8.54 -16.72 5.45
CA ILE A 199 7.73 -17.46 4.45
C ILE A 199 8.37 -18.82 4.12
N GLY A 200 9.36 -19.24 4.91
CA GLY A 200 9.73 -20.63 5.08
C GLY A 200 10.43 -21.33 3.91
N ASN A 201 10.89 -20.65 2.84
CA ASN A 201 11.65 -21.34 1.78
C ASN A 201 12.55 -20.51 0.84
N GLU A 202 12.66 -19.19 0.95
CA GLU A 202 13.54 -18.41 0.06
C GLU A 202 14.26 -17.30 0.84
N ASP A 203 15.59 -17.29 0.76
CA ASP A 203 16.42 -16.21 1.32
C ASP A 203 16.07 -14.91 0.60
N ARG A 204 15.22 -14.08 1.21
CA ARG A 204 14.78 -12.80 0.63
C ARG A 204 15.93 -11.84 0.30
N ILE A 205 17.10 -12.09 0.88
CA ILE A 205 18.35 -11.39 0.59
C ILE A 205 18.78 -11.61 -0.87
N THR A 206 18.60 -12.81 -1.43
CA THR A 206 18.98 -13.10 -2.83
C THR A 206 17.99 -12.53 -3.84
N GLN A 207 16.78 -12.17 -3.41
CA GLN A 207 15.76 -11.55 -4.25
C GLN A 207 15.88 -10.02 -4.32
N TYR A 208 16.83 -9.43 -3.60
CA TYR A 208 16.98 -7.98 -3.51
C TYR A 208 17.63 -7.40 -4.77
N TRP A 209 16.84 -6.69 -5.57
CA TRP A 209 17.36 -5.79 -6.60
C TRP A 209 17.32 -4.36 -6.11
N SER A 210 18.50 -3.77 -5.90
CA SER A 210 18.65 -2.39 -5.43
C SER A 210 18.07 -1.39 -6.44
N LEU A 211 17.30 -0.41 -5.97
CA LEU A 211 16.80 0.64 -6.88
C LEU A 211 17.91 1.58 -7.37
N LYS A 212 19.08 1.58 -6.72
CA LYS A 212 20.28 2.23 -7.25
C LYS A 212 20.75 1.55 -8.53
N ASP A 213 20.78 0.22 -8.56
CA ASP A 213 21.22 -0.56 -9.72
C ASP A 213 20.16 -0.51 -10.83
N LEU A 214 18.87 -0.54 -10.46
CA LEU A 214 17.77 -0.29 -11.38
C LEU A 214 17.90 1.08 -12.06
N ARG A 215 18.17 2.14 -11.29
CA ARG A 215 18.40 3.48 -11.83
C ARG A 215 19.60 3.51 -12.77
N ALA A 216 20.73 2.93 -12.36
CA ALA A 216 21.91 2.85 -13.23
C ALA A 216 21.59 2.15 -14.55
N ARG A 217 20.74 1.10 -14.51
CA ARG A 217 20.31 0.41 -15.72
C ARG A 217 19.43 1.29 -16.63
N LEU A 218 18.55 2.12 -16.06
CA LEU A 218 17.78 3.11 -16.83
C LEU A 218 18.71 4.16 -17.47
N GLU A 219 19.73 4.61 -16.75
CA GLU A 219 20.73 5.61 -17.20
C GLU A 219 21.55 5.13 -18.41
N GLU A 220 21.62 3.82 -18.67
CA GLU A 220 22.24 3.30 -19.89
C GLU A 220 21.44 3.62 -21.17
N ARG A 221 20.14 3.93 -21.07
CA ARG A 221 19.26 4.23 -22.23
C ARG A 221 18.63 5.61 -22.20
N PHE A 222 18.56 6.23 -21.03
CA PHE A 222 17.84 7.47 -20.80
C PHE A 222 18.69 8.46 -20.01
N THR A 223 18.46 9.74 -20.26
CA THR A 223 18.87 10.81 -19.37
C THR A 223 17.89 10.83 -18.19
N VAL A 224 18.40 10.58 -16.99
CA VAL A 224 17.59 10.47 -15.76
C VAL A 224 17.79 11.69 -14.87
N THR A 225 16.70 12.40 -14.57
CA THR A 225 16.69 13.58 -13.69
C THR A 225 15.85 13.35 -12.46
N ASP A 226 16.34 13.73 -11.28
CA ASP A 226 15.57 13.71 -10.04
C ASP A 226 14.51 14.82 -10.00
N LEU A 227 13.29 14.48 -9.55
CA LEU A 227 12.20 15.41 -9.36
C LEU A 227 12.01 15.72 -7.87
N ALA A 228 11.88 17.02 -7.55
CA ALA A 228 11.57 17.48 -6.19
C ALA A 228 10.09 17.25 -5.80
N GLU A 229 9.26 16.77 -6.73
CA GLU A 229 7.83 16.51 -6.52
C GLU A 229 7.59 15.48 -5.41
N THR A 230 6.57 15.72 -4.57
CA THR A 230 6.09 14.76 -3.58
C THR A 230 4.57 14.64 -3.64
N THR A 231 4.08 13.42 -3.44
CA THR A 231 2.65 13.10 -3.38
C THR A 231 2.18 12.85 -1.93
N GLY A 232 3.06 13.08 -0.94
CA GLY A 232 2.83 12.70 0.46
C GLY A 232 3.00 11.21 0.75
N GLY A 233 3.39 10.42 -0.26
CA GLY A 233 3.81 9.02 -0.12
C GLY A 233 5.34 8.87 -0.04
N PRO A 234 5.85 7.64 0.11
CA PRO A 234 7.29 7.37 0.26
C PRO A 234 8.10 7.46 -1.03
N ALA A 235 7.44 7.53 -2.18
CA ALA A 235 8.11 7.49 -3.48
C ALA A 235 8.88 8.80 -3.73
N ARG A 236 10.13 8.66 -4.18
CA ARG A 236 10.87 9.70 -4.88
C ARG A 236 10.67 9.51 -6.37
N TYR A 237 10.63 10.59 -7.14
CA TYR A 237 10.34 10.51 -8.56
C TYR A 237 11.56 10.90 -9.37
N ILE A 238 11.82 10.12 -10.41
CA ILE A 238 12.77 10.45 -11.47
C ILE A 238 11.99 10.69 -12.77
N ARG A 239 12.58 11.47 -13.68
CA ARG A 239 12.11 11.65 -15.05
C ARG A 239 13.09 11.01 -16.01
N LEU A 240 12.56 10.30 -17.01
CA LEU A 240 13.30 9.91 -18.21
C LEU A 240 13.09 11.02 -19.25
N GLU A 241 14.12 11.79 -19.58
CA GLU A 241 13.94 13.01 -20.39
C GLU A 241 13.48 12.71 -21.82
N GLU A 242 13.93 11.60 -22.40
CA GLU A 242 13.61 11.22 -23.79
C GLU A 242 12.13 10.87 -23.97
N THR A 243 11.46 10.38 -22.92
CA THR A 243 10.04 10.00 -22.96
C THR A 243 9.15 10.95 -22.18
N GLY A 244 9.73 11.82 -21.36
CA GLY A 244 9.02 12.63 -20.36
C GLY A 244 8.39 11.81 -19.22
N GLN A 245 8.55 10.49 -19.22
CA GLN A 245 7.90 9.60 -18.26
C GLN A 245 8.45 9.83 -16.86
N LYS A 246 7.56 9.84 -15.86
CA LYS A 246 7.90 9.84 -14.44
C LYS A 246 7.90 8.41 -13.90
N ILE A 247 8.98 8.02 -13.21
CA ILE A 247 9.08 6.74 -12.50
C ILE A 247 9.27 7.01 -11.01
N GLY A 248 8.46 6.38 -10.18
CA GLY A 248 8.61 6.42 -8.73
C GLY A 248 9.57 5.32 -8.24
N LEU A 249 10.38 5.65 -7.24
CA LEU A 249 11.28 4.75 -6.54
C LEU A 249 10.93 4.80 -5.06
N ILE A 250 10.58 3.65 -4.48
CA ILE A 250 10.35 3.50 -3.04
C ILE A 250 11.49 2.65 -2.48
N THR A 251 12.36 3.32 -1.72
CA THR A 251 13.60 2.77 -1.16
C THR A 251 13.52 2.61 0.37
N PRO A 252 12.65 1.72 0.90
CA PRO A 252 12.50 1.52 2.34
C PRO A 252 13.75 0.97 3.03
N MET A 253 14.71 0.42 2.26
CA MET A 253 15.96 -0.14 2.77
C MET A 253 17.11 0.85 2.63
N SER A 254 17.32 1.34 1.41
CA SER A 254 18.52 2.11 1.08
C SER A 254 18.43 3.60 1.44
N HIS A 255 17.21 4.16 1.58
CA HIS A 255 17.03 5.55 1.97
C HIS A 255 15.74 5.76 2.79
N ASN A 256 15.88 5.70 4.12
CA ASN A 256 14.79 5.91 5.06
C ASN A 256 14.12 7.28 4.90
N PHE A 257 12.79 7.31 4.82
CA PHE A 257 11.95 8.54 4.74
C PHE A 257 11.22 8.82 6.06
N CYS A 258 11.77 8.35 7.18
CA CYS A 258 11.11 8.40 8.49
C CYS A 258 10.86 9.84 8.98
N GLU A 259 11.76 10.78 8.70
CA GLU A 259 11.65 12.18 9.16
C GLU A 259 10.41 12.92 8.65
N SER A 260 9.91 12.53 7.48
CA SER A 260 8.69 13.08 6.86
C SER A 260 7.51 12.10 6.91
N CYS A 261 7.61 11.02 7.68
CA CYS A 261 6.59 9.98 7.72
C CYS A 261 5.31 10.44 8.43
N ASN A 262 4.28 10.70 7.63
CA ASN A 262 2.93 11.12 8.02
C ASN A 262 1.91 9.96 8.09
N ARG A 263 2.39 8.71 8.12
CA ARG A 263 1.57 7.51 7.93
C ARG A 263 1.40 6.67 9.18
N VAL A 264 0.21 6.09 9.32
CA VAL A 264 -0.10 4.98 10.23
C VAL A 264 -0.99 3.95 9.53
N ARG A 265 -1.01 2.72 10.05
CA ARG A 265 -1.72 1.59 9.45
C ARG A 265 -2.71 0.98 10.43
N ILE A 266 -3.85 0.56 9.92
CA ILE A 266 -4.88 -0.18 10.65
C ILE A 266 -5.02 -1.56 10.03
N THR A 267 -5.01 -2.60 10.86
CA THR A 267 -5.30 -3.98 10.45
C THR A 267 -6.81 -4.19 10.32
N CYS A 268 -7.21 -5.25 9.63
CA CYS A 268 -8.63 -5.61 9.48
C CYS A 268 -9.31 -6.04 10.81
N THR A 269 -8.52 -6.29 11.85
CA THR A 269 -8.94 -6.57 13.24
C THR A 269 -9.02 -5.31 14.10
N GLY A 270 -8.58 -4.15 13.61
CA GLY A 270 -8.63 -2.88 14.34
C GLY A 270 -7.40 -2.56 15.18
N GLU A 271 -6.24 -3.16 14.87
CA GLU A 271 -4.98 -2.80 15.53
C GLU A 271 -4.29 -1.68 14.75
N ILE A 272 -3.79 -0.68 15.46
CA ILE A 272 -2.99 0.40 14.89
C ILE A 272 -1.49 0.10 14.99
N TYR A 273 -0.84 0.14 13.84
CA TYR A 273 0.62 0.13 13.71
C TYR A 273 1.10 1.51 13.28
N THR A 274 1.90 2.13 14.13
CA THR A 274 2.45 3.48 13.89
C THR A 274 3.71 3.47 13.01
N CYS A 275 4.31 2.30 12.83
CA CYS A 275 5.48 2.07 12.01
C CYS A 275 5.38 0.70 11.32
N LEU A 276 5.85 0.61 10.08
CA LEU A 276 5.89 -0.66 9.35
C LEU A 276 7.03 -1.56 9.84
N GLY A 277 8.20 -0.98 10.11
CA GLY A 277 9.39 -1.70 10.57
C GLY A 277 9.46 -1.95 12.08
N GLN A 278 8.33 -1.88 12.78
CA GLN A 278 8.26 -2.24 14.21
C GLN A 278 7.03 -3.12 14.49
N GLU A 279 7.09 -3.87 15.60
CA GLU A 279 6.03 -4.79 16.04
C GLU A 279 5.02 -4.16 17.00
N GLY A 280 5.37 -3.01 17.61
CA GLY A 280 4.49 -2.30 18.52
C GLY A 280 3.18 -1.89 17.84
N HIS A 281 2.07 -2.23 18.48
CA HIS A 281 0.73 -1.89 18.05
C HIS A 281 -0.16 -1.52 19.25
N SER A 282 -1.34 -0.98 18.97
CA SER A 282 -2.38 -0.72 19.97
C SER A 282 -3.74 -1.21 19.46
N ASP A 283 -4.60 -1.69 20.36
CA ASP A 283 -5.95 -2.12 20.01
C ASP A 283 -6.91 -0.93 19.93
N LEU A 284 -7.50 -0.70 18.76
CA LEU A 284 -8.59 0.27 18.58
C LEU A 284 -9.97 -0.40 18.46
N ARG A 285 -10.05 -1.73 18.36
CA ARG A 285 -11.31 -2.46 18.29
C ARG A 285 -12.05 -2.42 19.62
N ALA A 286 -11.38 -2.67 20.73
CA ALA A 286 -11.99 -2.58 22.05
C ALA A 286 -12.60 -1.19 22.31
N PRO A 287 -11.88 -0.06 22.18
CA PRO A 287 -12.47 1.26 22.40
C PRO A 287 -13.55 1.62 21.37
N LEU A 288 -13.43 1.17 20.12
CA LEU A 288 -14.48 1.35 19.10
C LEU A 288 -15.79 0.65 19.50
N ARG A 289 -15.73 -0.54 20.08
CA ARG A 289 -16.90 -1.32 20.49
C ARG A 289 -17.44 -0.97 21.88
N ALA A 290 -16.65 -0.30 22.72
CA ALA A 290 -17.02 0.00 24.10
C ALA A 290 -18.13 1.05 24.23
N SER A 291 -18.25 1.96 23.25
CA SER A 291 -19.24 3.04 23.27
C SER A 291 -19.57 3.50 21.85
N GLU A 292 -20.77 4.02 21.64
CA GLU A 292 -21.14 4.77 20.43
C GLU A 292 -20.52 6.17 20.39
N ASP A 293 -20.06 6.70 21.53
CA ASP A 293 -19.32 7.95 21.61
C ASP A 293 -17.89 7.77 21.09
N ASP A 294 -17.52 8.60 20.12
CA ASP A 294 -16.21 8.58 19.48
C ASP A 294 -15.08 9.15 20.36
N ALA A 295 -15.38 9.87 21.44
CA ALA A 295 -14.34 10.47 22.29
C ALA A 295 -13.37 9.44 22.89
N HIS A 296 -13.87 8.25 23.23
CA HIS A 296 -13.06 7.15 23.76
C HIS A 296 -12.10 6.60 22.71
N LEU A 297 -12.60 6.42 21.48
CA LEU A 297 -11.80 5.99 20.34
C LEU A 297 -10.77 7.05 19.96
N GLU A 298 -11.15 8.32 19.90
CA GLU A 298 -10.23 9.42 19.57
C GLU A 298 -9.11 9.57 20.61
N THR A 299 -9.42 9.33 21.89
CA THR A 299 -8.41 9.26 22.96
C THR A 299 -7.43 8.12 22.74
N ALA A 300 -7.93 6.92 22.42
CA ALA A 300 -7.09 5.76 22.13
C ALA A 300 -6.21 5.98 20.89
N ILE A 301 -6.74 6.61 19.85
CA ILE A 301 -5.97 6.98 18.64
C ILE A 301 -4.83 7.91 19.02
N ARG A 302 -5.09 8.99 19.77
CA ARG A 302 -4.05 9.94 20.19
C ARG A 302 -2.97 9.28 21.03
N ALA A 303 -3.35 8.41 21.96
CA ALA A 303 -2.41 7.63 22.76
C ALA A 303 -1.49 6.76 21.88
N ALA A 304 -2.07 6.05 20.90
CA ALA A 304 -1.30 5.24 19.96
C ALA A 304 -0.34 6.08 19.11
N ILE A 305 -0.78 7.25 18.59
CA ILE A 305 0.10 8.18 17.85
C ILE A 305 1.27 8.67 18.72
N GLY A 306 1.05 8.86 20.02
CA GLY A 306 2.10 9.18 20.99
C GLY A 306 3.21 8.13 21.11
N LEU A 307 2.96 6.89 20.67
CA LEU A 307 3.94 5.80 20.64
C LEU A 307 4.69 5.69 19.30
N LYS A 308 4.42 6.58 18.34
CA LYS A 308 5.05 6.51 17.02
C LYS A 308 6.58 6.73 17.15
N PRO A 309 7.42 5.77 16.73
CA PRO A 309 8.86 5.88 16.88
C PRO A 309 9.47 6.91 15.93
N LYS A 310 10.68 7.40 16.24
CA LYS A 310 11.42 8.34 15.37
C LYS A 310 11.62 7.76 13.97
N GLY A 311 11.98 6.49 13.89
CA GLY A 311 12.17 5.74 12.66
C GLY A 311 12.34 4.25 12.91
N HIS A 312 12.67 3.53 11.85
CA HIS A 312 13.12 2.15 11.87
C HIS A 312 14.40 2.04 11.05
N ASP A 313 15.21 1.04 11.34
CA ASP A 313 16.33 0.64 10.49
C ASP A 313 16.06 -0.79 10.02
N PHE A 314 15.75 -0.94 8.73
CA PHE A 314 15.84 -2.25 8.10
C PHE A 314 17.29 -2.39 7.59
N ASP A 315 18.05 -3.37 8.08
CA ASP A 315 19.48 -3.52 7.74
C ASP A 315 19.77 -4.92 7.19
N TYR A 316 20.13 -5.01 5.91
CA TYR A 316 20.61 -6.24 5.26
C TYR A 316 22.13 -6.42 5.35
N SER A 317 22.89 -5.42 5.82
CA SER A 317 24.37 -5.48 5.84
C SER A 317 24.93 -6.41 6.92
N ARG A 318 24.10 -6.81 7.89
CA ARG A 318 24.41 -7.83 8.88
C ARG A 318 23.97 -9.17 8.33
N GLN A 319 24.90 -10.10 8.19
CA GLN A 319 24.64 -11.49 7.76
C GLN A 319 23.69 -12.27 8.69
N SER A 320 23.30 -11.67 9.82
CA SER A 320 22.07 -11.96 10.56
C SER A 320 21.09 -10.80 10.35
N VAL A 321 19.88 -11.08 9.85
CA VAL A 321 18.87 -10.04 9.61
C VAL A 321 18.34 -9.50 10.95
N ASP A 322 19.06 -8.56 11.56
CA ASP A 322 18.55 -7.72 12.64
C ASP A 322 17.49 -6.78 12.05
N GLY A 323 16.26 -6.81 12.59
CA GLY A 323 15.15 -5.97 12.10
C GLY A 323 14.10 -6.70 11.27
N GLN A 324 14.09 -8.03 11.24
CA GLN A 324 12.94 -8.78 10.72
C GLN A 324 11.69 -8.49 11.56
N VAL A 325 10.63 -8.13 10.86
CA VAL A 325 9.28 -8.10 11.43
C VAL A 325 8.68 -9.47 11.13
N SER A 326 8.28 -10.22 12.16
CA SER A 326 7.69 -11.56 12.05
C SER A 326 6.37 -11.58 11.28
N ARG A 327 5.70 -10.43 11.24
CA ARG A 327 4.41 -10.22 10.60
C ARG A 327 4.51 -10.13 9.08
N HIS A 328 3.64 -10.86 8.39
CA HIS A 328 3.52 -10.81 6.93
C HIS A 328 3.02 -9.45 6.42
N MET A 329 3.41 -9.10 5.19
CA MET A 329 2.98 -7.88 4.49
C MET A 329 1.46 -7.72 4.43
N SER A 330 0.74 -8.80 4.12
CA SER A 330 -0.73 -8.81 3.99
C SER A 330 -1.45 -8.42 5.29
N HIS A 331 -0.83 -8.65 6.46
CA HIS A 331 -1.47 -8.37 7.74
C HIS A 331 -1.68 -6.86 7.96
N THR A 332 -0.72 -6.02 7.52
CA THR A 332 -0.80 -4.55 7.66
C THR A 332 -1.25 -3.84 6.39
N GLY A 333 -1.82 -4.59 5.43
CA GLY A 333 -2.31 -4.06 4.19
C GLY A 333 -1.21 -3.60 3.24
N GLY A 334 -0.54 -4.57 2.61
CA GLY A 334 0.51 -4.43 1.58
C GLY A 334 0.62 -3.08 0.89
#